data_AF-K1T788-F1
#
_entry.id   AF-K1T788-F1
#
_cell.length_a   1.000
_cell.length_b   1.000
_cell.length_c   1.000
_cell.angle_alpha   90.00
_cell.angle_beta   90.00
_cell.angle_gamma   90.00
#
_symmetry.space_group_name_H-M   'P 1'
#
loop_
_entity.id
_entity.type
_entity.pdbx_description
1 polymer ?
#
loop_
_entity_poly.entity_id
_entity_poly.type
_entity_poly.pdbx_seq_one_letter_code
_entity_poly.pdbx_strand_id
1 'polypeptide(L)'
;HDTRPSNRVVTYESEVVSEQDPGTQYVATGDPAGYMKTAQGKHIGYVARLWKVVTVDGVEESREIFNKSTYKASPKIVNVGTASADPNVSAVIGAALATGDEATINAAVAPYAASAAAILNPAPVEQPSQEEQAITGTVDESQITGGE
;
A
#
# COMPACT_ATOMS: atom_id res chain seq x y z
N HIS A 1 19.07 -51.25 -23.42
CA HIS A 1 19.64 -50.67 -24.65
C HIS A 1 18.87 -49.40 -24.94
N ASP A 2 19.57 -48.27 -25.15
CA ASP A 2 18.93 -47.00 -25.50
C ASP A 2 18.70 -46.98 -27.01
N THR A 3 17.46 -46.80 -27.45
CA THR A 3 17.07 -46.87 -28.87
C THR A 3 17.04 -45.50 -29.55
N ARG A 4 17.52 -44.45 -28.88
CA ARG A 4 17.45 -43.08 -29.40
C ARG A 4 18.63 -42.77 -30.35
N PRO A 5 18.43 -41.90 -31.37
CA PRO A 5 19.51 -41.48 -32.26
C PRO A 5 20.66 -40.81 -31.49
N SER A 6 21.91 -41.12 -31.84
CA SER A 6 23.10 -40.60 -31.13
C SER A 6 23.35 -39.11 -31.36
N ASN A 7 22.83 -38.57 -32.45
CA ASN A 7 22.82 -37.16 -32.85
C ASN A 7 21.59 -36.39 -32.34
N ARG A 8 20.77 -37.01 -31.48
CA ARG A 8 19.58 -36.38 -30.90
C ARG A 8 19.98 -35.35 -29.83
N VAL A 9 19.50 -34.12 -30.00
CA VAL A 9 19.67 -33.02 -29.04
C VAL A 9 18.32 -32.66 -28.45
N VAL A 10 18.30 -32.35 -27.14
CA VAL A 10 17.12 -31.84 -26.44
C VAL A 10 17.40 -30.45 -25.93
N THR A 11 16.57 -29.49 -26.30
CA THR A 11 16.63 -28.11 -25.80
C THR A 11 15.34 -27.77 -25.05
N TYR A 12 15.43 -26.78 -24.17
CA TYR A 12 14.28 -26.23 -23.46
C TYR A 12 14.12 -24.76 -23.80
N GLU A 13 12.92 -24.40 -24.26
CA GLU A 13 12.59 -23.03 -24.66
C GLU A 13 11.46 -22.50 -23.79
N SER A 14 11.69 -21.37 -23.11
CA SER A 14 10.66 -20.70 -22.32
C SER A 14 9.85 -19.74 -23.19
N GLU A 15 8.55 -19.67 -22.94
CA GLU A 15 7.65 -18.73 -23.60
C GLU A 15 6.68 -18.12 -22.60
N VAL A 16 6.55 -16.79 -22.62
CA VAL A 16 5.48 -16.07 -21.92
C VAL A 16 4.23 -16.09 -22.80
N VAL A 17 3.18 -16.74 -22.31
CA VAL A 17 1.91 -16.91 -23.02
C VAL A 17 0.96 -15.75 -22.75
N SER A 18 0.96 -15.23 -21.52
CA SER A 18 0.19 -14.06 -21.16
C SER A 18 0.82 -13.29 -20.01
N GLU A 19 0.62 -11.98 -20.05
CA GLU A 19 0.94 -11.04 -18.97
C GLU A 19 -0.35 -10.32 -18.57
N GLN A 20 -0.56 -10.15 -17.27
CA GLN A 20 -1.74 -9.49 -16.73
C GLN A 20 -1.33 -8.46 -15.68
N ASP A 21 -1.55 -7.18 -16.00
CA ASP A 21 -1.44 -6.09 -15.03
C ASP A 21 -2.79 -5.92 -14.29
N PRO A 22 -2.86 -6.20 -12.99
CA PRO A 22 -4.09 -6.06 -12.21
C PRO A 22 -4.40 -4.60 -11.82
N GLY A 23 -3.50 -3.65 -12.11
CA GLY A 23 -3.69 -2.24 -11.82
C GLY A 23 -3.64 -1.90 -10.32
N THR A 24 -4.30 -0.79 -9.97
CA THR A 24 -4.41 -0.26 -8.61
C THR A 24 -5.86 -0.23 -8.18
N GLN A 25 -6.13 -0.69 -6.97
CA GLN A 25 -7.43 -0.63 -6.31
C GLN A 25 -7.35 0.35 -5.14
N TYR A 26 -8.30 1.29 -5.10
CA TYR A 26 -8.48 2.23 -4.00
C TYR A 26 -9.59 1.73 -3.09
N VAL A 27 -9.32 1.71 -1.78
CA VAL A 27 -10.24 1.16 -0.78
C VAL A 27 -10.50 2.22 0.29
N ALA A 28 -11.78 2.51 0.54
CA ALA A 28 -12.18 3.41 1.61
C ALA A 28 -11.86 2.79 2.98
N THR A 29 -11.29 3.59 3.87
CA THR A 29 -11.06 3.21 5.27
C THR A 29 -11.70 4.23 6.22
N GLY A 30 -11.82 3.83 7.49
CA GLY A 30 -12.25 4.70 8.58
C GLY A 30 -11.16 5.66 9.08
N ASP A 31 -10.02 5.74 8.38
CA ASP A 31 -8.97 6.73 8.69
C ASP A 31 -9.45 8.15 8.35
N PRO A 32 -8.83 9.21 8.92
CA PRO A 32 -9.21 10.59 8.66
C PRO A 32 -9.17 10.94 7.17
N ALA A 33 -10.15 11.73 6.73
CA ALA A 33 -10.21 12.30 5.38
C ALA A 33 -8.89 13.01 5.04
N GLY A 34 -8.29 12.66 3.91
CA GLY A 34 -6.95 13.14 3.52
C GLY A 34 -5.83 12.14 3.77
N TYR A 35 -6.08 11.06 4.50
CA TYR A 35 -5.12 9.97 4.68
C TYR A 35 -5.04 9.09 3.43
N MET A 36 -3.82 8.77 3.00
CA MET A 36 -3.57 7.73 1.99
C MET A 36 -2.36 6.89 2.35
N LYS A 37 -2.50 5.56 2.19
CA LYS A 37 -1.38 4.63 2.38
C LYS A 37 -1.50 3.42 1.46
N THR A 38 -0.39 3.04 0.84
CA THR A 38 -0.33 1.76 0.11
C THR A 38 -0.31 0.62 1.13
N ALA A 39 -1.34 -0.23 1.10
CA ALA A 39 -1.47 -1.41 1.95
C ALA A 39 -0.84 -2.66 1.31
N GLN A 40 -0.91 -2.77 -0.02
CA GLN A 40 -0.34 -3.89 -0.76
C GLN A 40 0.33 -3.42 -2.06
N GLY A 41 1.50 -3.98 -2.37
CA GLY A 41 2.18 -3.77 -3.65
C GLY A 41 1.52 -4.53 -4.80
N LYS A 42 1.89 -4.17 -6.03
CA LYS A 42 1.38 -4.81 -7.25
C LYS A 42 2.17 -6.09 -7.56
N HIS A 43 1.47 -7.15 -7.92
CA HIS A 43 2.06 -8.36 -8.51
C HIS A 43 1.49 -8.59 -9.91
N ILE A 44 2.34 -8.52 -10.93
CA ILE A 44 1.97 -8.83 -12.32
C ILE A 44 1.78 -10.34 -12.45
N GLY A 45 0.67 -10.75 -13.07
CA GLY A 45 0.40 -12.14 -13.35
C GLY A 45 1.06 -12.59 -14.65
N TYR A 46 1.53 -13.83 -14.67
CA TYR A 46 2.11 -14.45 -15.86
C TYR A 46 1.59 -15.86 -16.05
N VAL A 47 1.29 -16.21 -17.30
CA VAL A 47 1.21 -17.61 -17.73
C VAL A 47 2.41 -17.86 -18.62
N ALA A 48 3.24 -18.82 -18.24
CA ALA A 48 4.40 -19.23 -19.02
C ALA A 48 4.33 -20.72 -19.34
N ARG A 49 4.93 -21.11 -20.45
CA ARG A 49 5.13 -22.51 -20.81
C ARG A 49 6.61 -22.76 -21.10
N LEU A 50 7.06 -23.95 -20.75
CA LEU A 50 8.37 -24.45 -21.10
C LEU A 50 8.18 -25.55 -22.14
N TRP A 51 8.78 -25.36 -23.30
CA TRP A 51 8.84 -26.36 -24.34
C TRP A 51 10.04 -27.25 -24.15
N LYS A 52 9.87 -28.54 -24.42
CA LYS A 52 10.96 -29.45 -24.70
C LYS A 52 10.98 -29.70 -26.19
N VAL A 53 12.08 -29.32 -26.82
CA VAL A 53 12.29 -29.45 -28.26
C VAL A 53 13.34 -30.54 -28.47
N VAL A 54 13.05 -31.48 -29.36
CA VAL A 54 13.96 -32.54 -29.75
C VAL A 54 14.36 -32.30 -31.19
N THR A 55 15.67 -32.23 -31.43
CA THR A 55 16.24 -32.13 -32.77
C THR A 55 17.12 -33.33 -33.07
N VAL A 56 17.17 -33.73 -34.35
CA VAL A 56 18.06 -34.75 -34.89
C VAL A 56 18.66 -34.16 -36.15
N ASP A 57 19.99 -34.19 -36.28
CA ASP A 57 20.72 -33.50 -37.38
C ASP A 57 20.36 -32.01 -37.54
N GLY A 58 20.01 -31.34 -36.44
CA GLY A 58 19.63 -29.94 -36.43
C GLY A 58 18.20 -29.65 -36.91
N VAL A 59 17.42 -30.67 -37.27
CA VAL A 59 16.00 -30.54 -37.64
C VAL A 59 15.13 -30.87 -36.43
N GLU A 60 14.13 -30.04 -36.14
CA GLU A 60 13.14 -30.29 -35.08
C GLU A 60 12.26 -31.49 -35.45
N GLU A 61 12.33 -32.56 -34.65
CA GLU A 61 11.45 -33.72 -34.78
C GLU A 61 10.22 -33.62 -33.88
N SER A 62 10.36 -33.01 -32.70
CA SER A 62 9.22 -32.82 -31.79
C SER A 62 9.38 -31.59 -30.90
N ARG A 63 8.23 -31.02 -30.56
CA ARG A 63 8.08 -29.93 -29.59
C ARG A 63 6.86 -30.20 -28.73
N GLU A 64 7.08 -30.37 -27.43
CA GLU A 64 6.03 -30.68 -26.46
C GLU A 64 6.07 -29.70 -25.29
N ILE A 65 4.90 -29.39 -24.72
CA ILE A 65 4.83 -28.59 -23.49
C ILE A 65 5.34 -29.48 -22.36
N PHE A 66 6.53 -29.16 -21.84
CA PHE A 66 7.15 -29.86 -20.73
C PHE A 66 6.65 -29.34 -19.39
N ASN A 67 6.40 -28.04 -19.29
CA ASN A 67 5.84 -27.42 -18.09
C ASN A 67 4.92 -26.26 -18.44
N LYS A 68 3.93 -26.04 -17.56
CA LYS A 68 3.13 -24.82 -17.53
C LYS A 68 3.23 -24.22 -16.13
N SER A 69 3.57 -22.94 -16.08
CA SER A 69 3.66 -22.16 -14.85
C SER A 69 2.64 -21.02 -14.88
N THR A 70 2.03 -20.73 -13.74
CA THR A 70 1.06 -19.65 -13.59
C THR A 70 1.33 -18.89 -12.29
N TYR A 71 1.68 -17.62 -12.44
CA TYR A 71 1.82 -16.66 -11.35
C TYR A 71 0.58 -15.78 -11.33
N LYS A 72 -0.14 -15.79 -10.21
CA LYS A 72 -1.40 -15.04 -10.08
C LYS A 72 -1.11 -13.55 -9.90
N ALA A 73 -1.89 -12.73 -10.60
CA ALA A 73 -1.86 -11.28 -10.45
C ALA A 73 -2.52 -10.85 -9.13
N SER A 74 -2.00 -9.80 -8.52
CA SER A 74 -2.61 -9.12 -7.36
C SER A 74 -2.49 -7.61 -7.52
N PRO A 75 -3.60 -6.84 -7.37
CA PRO A 75 -3.58 -5.39 -7.55
C PRO A 75 -2.73 -4.70 -6.46
N LYS A 76 -2.23 -3.52 -6.77
CA LYS A 76 -1.79 -2.57 -5.73
C LYS A 76 -3.03 -2.14 -4.96
N ILE A 77 -2.99 -2.17 -3.63
CA ILE A 77 -4.09 -1.67 -2.79
C ILE A 77 -3.65 -0.39 -2.11
N VAL A 78 -4.41 0.68 -2.32
CA VAL A 78 -4.22 1.98 -1.65
C VAL A 78 -5.44 2.24 -0.77
N ASN A 79 -5.20 2.35 0.53
CA ASN A 79 -6.20 2.75 1.50
C ASN A 79 -6.36 4.27 1.46
N VAL A 80 -7.61 4.74 1.42
CA VAL A 80 -7.97 6.16 1.43
C VAL A 80 -8.91 6.43 2.59
N GLY A 81 -8.49 7.30 3.49
CA GLY A 81 -9.29 7.72 4.64
C GLY A 81 -10.48 8.58 4.21
N THR A 82 -11.64 8.27 4.74
CA THR A 82 -12.91 8.95 4.42
C THR A 82 -13.60 9.54 5.64
N ALA A 83 -13.08 9.32 6.86
CA ALA A 83 -13.70 9.77 8.08
C ALA A 83 -13.56 11.29 8.25
N SER A 84 -14.69 11.98 8.39
CA SER A 84 -14.75 13.42 8.61
C SER A 84 -15.94 13.75 9.52
N ALA A 85 -15.84 14.84 10.27
CA ALA A 85 -16.97 15.42 10.98
C ALA A 85 -17.99 16.06 10.02
N ASP A 86 -17.54 16.49 8.85
CA ASP A 86 -18.41 16.97 7.78
C ASP A 86 -18.77 15.82 6.83
N PRO A 87 -20.04 15.38 6.76
CA PRO A 87 -20.46 14.29 5.90
C PRO A 87 -20.31 14.61 4.40
N ASN A 88 -20.28 15.89 4.00
CA ASN A 88 -20.04 16.25 2.60
C ASN A 88 -18.62 15.88 2.16
N VAL A 89 -17.64 16.01 3.05
CA VAL A 89 -16.24 15.62 2.78
C VAL A 89 -16.16 14.11 2.54
N SER A 90 -16.76 13.31 3.41
CA SER A 90 -16.81 11.85 3.24
C SER A 90 -17.49 11.46 1.92
N ALA A 91 -18.58 12.14 1.56
CA ALA A 91 -19.30 11.88 0.32
C ALA A 91 -18.48 12.24 -0.93
N VAL A 92 -17.79 13.39 -0.94
CA VAL A 92 -16.95 13.82 -2.07
C VAL A 92 -15.79 12.85 -2.28
N ILE A 93 -15.09 12.46 -1.22
CA ILE A 93 -13.99 11.49 -1.32
C ILE A 93 -14.53 10.12 -1.75
N GLY A 94 -15.65 9.66 -1.19
CA GLY A 94 -16.30 8.41 -1.60
C GLY A 94 -16.71 8.38 -3.07
N ALA A 95 -17.24 9.49 -3.60
CA ALA A 95 -17.56 9.64 -5.02
C ALA A 95 -16.31 9.61 -5.90
N ALA A 96 -15.22 10.26 -5.47
CA ALA A 96 -13.94 10.20 -6.16
C ALA A 96 -13.39 8.76 -6.19
N LEU A 97 -13.48 8.00 -5.10
CA LEU A 97 -13.07 6.58 -5.06
C LEU A 97 -13.84 5.73 -6.06
N ALA A 98 -15.14 5.98 -6.24
CA ALA A 98 -15.98 5.24 -7.19
C ALA A 98 -15.52 5.40 -8.65
N THR A 99 -14.77 6.45 -8.97
CA THR A 99 -14.18 6.64 -10.31
C THR A 99 -13.02 5.69 -10.57
N GLY A 100 -12.31 5.25 -9.51
CA GLY A 100 -11.05 4.52 -9.62
C GLY A 100 -9.89 5.32 -10.24
N ASP A 101 -10.10 6.61 -10.52
CA ASP A 101 -9.10 7.47 -11.15
C ASP A 101 -8.17 8.11 -10.11
N GLU A 102 -6.88 7.85 -10.25
CA GLU A 102 -5.87 8.32 -9.30
C GLU A 102 -5.84 9.85 -9.19
N ALA A 103 -5.97 10.56 -10.31
CA ALA A 103 -5.91 12.02 -10.31
C ALA A 103 -7.12 12.62 -9.58
N THR A 104 -8.31 12.09 -9.83
CA THR A 104 -9.56 12.51 -9.18
C THR A 104 -9.53 12.22 -7.68
N ILE A 105 -9.05 11.04 -7.28
CA ILE A 105 -8.90 10.68 -5.87
C ILE A 105 -7.89 11.60 -5.18
N ASN A 106 -6.70 11.78 -5.78
CA ASN A 106 -5.68 12.66 -5.23
C ASN A 106 -6.18 14.11 -5.09
N ALA A 107 -6.91 14.62 -6.08
CA ALA A 107 -7.50 15.97 -6.02
C ALA A 107 -8.54 16.10 -4.90
N ALA A 108 -9.36 15.08 -4.66
CA ALA A 108 -10.38 15.10 -3.62
C ALA A 108 -9.79 15.03 -2.20
N VAL A 109 -8.68 14.31 -2.00
CA VAL A 109 -8.06 14.13 -0.67
C VAL A 109 -7.03 15.21 -0.32
N ALA A 110 -6.38 15.83 -1.32
CA ALA A 110 -5.28 16.78 -1.12
C ALA A 110 -5.62 17.94 -0.15
N PRO A 111 -6.82 18.56 -0.18
CA PRO A 111 -7.15 19.65 0.74
C PRO A 111 -7.14 19.23 2.23
N TYR A 112 -7.32 17.95 2.52
CA TYR A 112 -7.48 17.43 3.88
C TYR A 112 -6.23 16.74 4.42
N ALA A 113 -5.19 16.56 3.59
CA ALA A 113 -3.99 15.81 3.95
C ALA A 113 -3.26 16.38 5.18
N ALA A 114 -3.18 17.71 5.29
CA ALA A 114 -2.54 18.37 6.45
C ALA A 114 -3.33 18.11 7.75
N SER A 115 -4.66 18.19 7.69
CA SER A 115 -5.54 17.88 8.83
C SER A 115 -5.44 16.41 9.24
N ALA A 116 -5.43 15.49 8.27
CA ALA A 116 -5.22 14.07 8.54
C ALA A 116 -3.89 13.80 9.25
N ALA A 117 -2.80 14.43 8.79
CA ALA A 117 -1.49 14.30 9.42
C ALA A 117 -1.48 14.79 10.86
N ALA A 118 -2.13 15.94 11.14
CA ALA A 118 -2.23 16.48 12.50
C ALA A 118 -3.06 15.60 13.45
N ILE A 119 -4.10 14.91 12.94
CA ILE A 119 -4.91 13.97 13.72
C ILE A 119 -4.10 12.71 14.06
N LEU A 120 -3.34 12.18 13.09
CA LEU A 120 -2.59 10.93 13.25
C LEU A 120 -1.31 11.11 14.06
N ASN A 121 -0.68 12.30 13.96
CA ASN A 121 0.52 12.67 14.69
C ASN A 121 0.27 14.00 15.44
N PRO A 122 -0.46 13.99 16.56
CA PRO A 122 -0.66 15.20 17.35
C PRO A 122 0.68 15.66 17.94
N ALA A 123 0.95 16.97 17.89
CA ALA A 123 2.12 17.55 18.56
C ALA A 123 2.06 17.23 20.08
N PRO A 124 3.21 16.99 20.74
CA PRO A 124 3.23 16.88 22.19
C PRO A 124 2.60 18.13 22.83
N VAL A 125 1.63 17.92 23.73
CA VAL A 125 1.12 19.03 24.54
C VAL A 125 2.26 19.56 25.40
N GLU A 126 2.63 20.82 25.21
CA GLU A 126 3.59 21.51 26.08
C GLU A 126 2.95 21.62 27.46
N GLN A 127 3.35 20.73 28.38
CA GLN A 127 2.90 20.78 29.76
C GLN A 127 3.53 22.03 30.41
N PRO A 128 2.76 22.90 31.08
CA PRO A 128 3.34 24.07 31.74
C PRO A 128 4.45 23.62 32.69
N SER A 129 5.63 24.24 32.57
CA SER A 129 6.79 23.96 33.41
C SER A 129 6.44 24.21 34.89
N GLN A 130 6.99 23.39 35.77
CA GLN A 130 6.71 23.42 37.22
C GLN A 130 7.11 24.75 37.91
N GLU A 131 7.78 25.67 37.22
CA GLU A 131 8.18 26.98 37.76
C GLU A 131 7.01 27.96 37.96
N GLU A 132 5.91 27.84 37.21
CA GLU A 132 4.77 28.77 37.35
C GLU A 132 3.86 28.43 38.56
N GLN A 133 3.95 27.22 39.11
CA GLN A 133 3.14 26.80 40.27
C GLN A 133 3.72 27.28 41.62
N ALA A 134 4.97 27.71 41.66
CA ALA A 134 5.64 28.16 42.88
C ALA A 134 5.30 29.61 43.28
N ILE A 135 4.73 30.41 42.36
CA ILE A 135 4.48 31.85 42.59
C ILE A 135 3.04 32.19 43.03
N THR A 136 2.12 31.22 43.08
CA THR A 136 0.72 31.46 43.52
C THR A 136 0.39 30.90 44.91
N GLY A 137 1.34 30.20 45.56
CA GLY A 137 1.22 29.72 46.93
C GLY A 137 1.37 30.86 47.94
N THR A 138 0.32 31.65 48.11
CA THR A 138 0.13 32.69 49.11
C THR A 138 0.50 32.25 50.53
N VAL A 139 1.51 32.95 51.09
CA VAL A 139 1.60 33.54 52.44
C VAL A 139 0.78 32.89 53.56
N ASP A 140 1.48 32.21 54.48
CA ASP A 140 0.96 31.92 55.82
C ASP A 140 1.15 33.18 56.70
N GLU A 141 0.07 33.90 56.97
CA GLU A 141 0.03 35.13 57.79
C GLU A 141 0.03 34.86 59.32
N SER A 142 0.53 33.72 59.81
CA SER A 142 0.43 33.40 61.26
C SER A 142 1.61 33.86 62.13
N GLN A 143 2.55 34.67 61.64
CA GLN A 143 3.71 35.13 62.42
C GLN A 143 3.92 36.65 62.32
N ILE A 144 3.04 37.43 62.96
CA ILE A 144 3.32 38.83 63.33
C ILE A 144 2.97 39.02 64.82
N THR A 145 4.02 38.90 65.66
CA THR A 145 4.31 39.68 66.91
C THR A 145 3.26 39.65 68.05
N GLY A 146 3.52 39.33 69.32
CA GLY A 146 4.66 39.66 70.17
C GLY A 146 4.38 40.92 71.03
N GLY A 147 3.78 40.75 72.21
CA GLY A 147 3.94 41.65 73.38
C GLY A 147 2.86 42.71 73.64
N GLU A 148 2.14 42.56 74.76
CA GLU A 148 2.15 43.49 75.91
C GLU A 148 1.71 42.75 77.19
#